data_AF-A0AA39XZ26-F1
#
_entry.id   AF-A0AA39XZ26-F1
#
_cell.length_a   1.000
_cell.length_b   1.000
_cell.length_c   1.000
_cell.angle_alpha   90.00
_cell.angle_beta   90.00
_cell.angle_gamma   90.00
#
_symmetry.space_group_name_H-M   'P 1'
#
loop_
_entity.id
_entity.type
_entity.pdbx_description
1 polymer ?
#
loop_
_entity_poly.entity_id
_entity_poly.type
_entity_poly.pdbx_seq_one_letter_code
_entity_poly.pdbx_strand_id
1 'polypeptide(L)'
;MCDSPRDTLPLPAEITRRILFFVSEPTITYDGRKRTYKYDRPRNLHHPPDDIQNARLVCKTFADLGAEFLFQNLIMSADHRQLAHVKEIAEHKRLCKAVRSLYYDSRTAPAMWVHYDDDSTSDSANDQWSVSHRRKQDRYYHEQEDIFNQALDTECLRTALATTLTAVTRVRCKPRQRFYRPRDPGDVSSPTRNHAAATNKDDGGPADARPLYHLAAAMTGVPAHNIRTLSLAFDVTLLADAKLAPARFASLRAALAPVTNLTLAIRASDDDYPGVDDDDPGSGLSAAAAAPSDRFARYAEAFGTHSSTASLCRALLADPATLAALVDATSPALHRFKLNLSADGRRRSGYAAFRYDDALPLSCYLGSAASDASRWPAMRYLYLGCVGVTQDELVPFLLARRRTLAFVEFDRVTLHQGQWCVVGAVVLNACPTWRWAKMSGLRQVERRRDVVDLPMEVVEAIKEVEEEEEGRWSGEKREGPRRVRWDECYFAEEDGSSTLFGGVDPETEGPGYGNPV
;
A
#
# COMPACT_ATOMS: atom_id res chain seq x y z
N MET A 1 -36.08 33.43 -38.59
CA MET A 1 -34.82 32.74 -38.89
C MET A 1 -34.07 32.61 -37.58
N CYS A 2 -34.33 31.53 -36.84
CA CYS A 2 -33.47 31.15 -35.72
C CYS A 2 -32.31 30.38 -36.34
N ASP A 3 -31.13 30.96 -36.31
CA ASP A 3 -29.91 30.27 -36.70
C ASP A 3 -29.86 28.94 -35.94
N SER A 4 -29.92 27.84 -36.69
CA SER A 4 -29.69 26.51 -36.15
C SER A 4 -28.38 26.57 -35.36
N PRO A 5 -28.34 26.15 -34.09
CA PRO A 5 -27.11 26.18 -33.31
C PRO A 5 -26.07 25.41 -34.12
N ARG A 6 -25.08 26.14 -34.64
CA ARG A 6 -24.03 25.58 -35.49
C ARG A 6 -23.46 24.36 -34.79
N ASP A 7 -23.38 23.26 -35.54
CA ASP A 7 -22.64 22.06 -35.21
C ASP A 7 -21.22 22.44 -34.78
N THR A 8 -21.01 22.62 -33.48
CA THR A 8 -19.73 23.01 -32.87
C THR A 8 -18.83 21.79 -32.61
N LEU A 9 -19.25 20.62 -33.10
CA LEU A 9 -18.48 19.39 -33.09
C LEU A 9 -17.84 19.15 -34.47
N PRO A 10 -16.58 18.70 -34.50
CA PRO A 10 -15.74 18.39 -33.35
C PRO A 10 -15.12 19.65 -32.71
N LEU A 11 -15.09 19.68 -31.37
CA LEU A 11 -14.29 20.65 -30.62
C LEU A 11 -12.79 20.47 -30.96
N PRO A 12 -11.96 21.52 -30.85
CA PRO A 12 -10.51 21.40 -30.94
C PRO A 12 -9.98 20.33 -29.98
N ALA A 13 -9.02 19.53 -30.44
CA ALA A 13 -8.48 18.39 -29.69
C ALA A 13 -7.95 18.78 -28.29
N GLU A 14 -7.39 19.98 -28.15
CA GLU A 14 -6.94 20.51 -26.85
C GLU A 14 -8.11 20.71 -25.88
N ILE A 15 -9.22 21.29 -26.35
CA ILE A 15 -10.42 21.50 -25.53
C ILE A 15 -11.02 20.15 -25.15
N THR A 16 -11.15 19.22 -26.10
CA THR A 16 -11.61 17.85 -25.81
C THR A 16 -10.72 17.15 -24.78
N ARG A 17 -9.39 17.29 -24.86
CA ARG A 17 -8.47 16.75 -23.85
C ARG A 17 -8.68 17.38 -22.48
N ARG A 18 -8.87 18.69 -22.38
CA ARG A 18 -9.15 19.36 -21.10
C ARG A 18 -10.48 18.89 -20.49
N ILE A 19 -11.51 18.71 -21.30
CA ILE A 19 -12.79 18.15 -20.86
C ILE A 19 -12.60 16.73 -20.35
N LEU A 20 -11.99 15.85 -21.14
CA LEU A 20 -11.74 14.46 -20.75
C LEU A 20 -10.84 14.37 -19.52
N PHE A 21 -9.85 15.25 -19.40
CA PHE A 21 -9.00 15.36 -18.22
C PHE A 21 -9.83 15.69 -16.98
N PHE A 22 -10.69 16.72 -17.04
CA PHE A 22 -11.56 17.09 -15.94
C PHE A 22 -12.58 15.98 -15.58
N VAL A 23 -13.12 15.27 -16.57
CA VAL A 23 -14.00 14.12 -16.35
C VAL A 23 -13.24 12.95 -15.69
N SER A 24 -11.97 12.78 -16.06
CA SER A 24 -11.07 11.75 -15.51
C SER A 24 -10.41 12.13 -14.18
N GLU A 25 -10.54 13.38 -13.71
CA GLU A 25 -9.95 13.82 -12.47
C GLU A 25 -10.88 13.57 -11.28
N PRO A 26 -10.37 13.00 -10.17
CA PRO A 26 -11.18 12.76 -8.98
C PRO A 26 -11.58 14.13 -8.46
N THR A 27 -12.86 14.49 -8.61
CA THR A 27 -13.35 15.76 -8.11
C THR A 27 -13.33 15.65 -6.58
N ILE A 28 -12.31 16.26 -5.99
CA ILE A 28 -12.12 16.37 -4.54
C ILE A 28 -12.88 17.62 -4.12
N THR A 29 -13.94 17.44 -3.37
CA THR A 29 -14.58 18.52 -2.63
C THR A 29 -13.97 18.56 -1.24
N TYR A 30 -13.62 19.77 -0.78
CA TYR A 30 -13.09 19.99 0.55
C TYR A 30 -14.14 20.76 1.35
N ASP A 31 -14.68 20.14 2.40
CA ASP A 31 -15.69 20.75 3.27
C ASP A 31 -15.10 21.43 4.52
N GLY A 32 -13.76 21.56 4.59
CA GLY A 32 -13.06 22.11 5.74
C GLY A 32 -12.65 21.08 6.81
N ARG A 33 -13.26 19.90 6.89
CA ARG A 33 -12.93 18.84 7.87
C ARG A 33 -12.58 17.50 7.23
N LYS A 34 -13.09 17.24 6.02
CA LYS A 34 -12.95 15.96 5.32
C LYS A 34 -12.81 16.21 3.83
N ARG A 35 -11.84 15.54 3.22
CA ARG A 35 -11.81 15.38 1.76
C ARG A 35 -12.97 14.46 1.38
N THR A 36 -14.03 15.02 0.82
CA THR A 36 -15.10 14.27 0.20
C THR A 36 -14.77 14.10 -1.28
N TYR A 37 -14.99 12.90 -1.81
CA TYR A 37 -14.85 12.64 -3.23
C TYR A 37 -16.26 12.71 -3.81
N LYS A 38 -16.43 13.28 -5.01
CA LYS A 38 -17.73 13.47 -5.70
C LYS A 38 -18.66 12.24 -5.73
N TYR A 39 -18.13 11.03 -5.49
CA TYR A 39 -18.87 9.78 -5.48
C TYR A 39 -18.83 9.02 -4.14
N ASP A 40 -18.49 9.66 -3.02
CA ASP A 40 -18.35 9.05 -1.67
C ASP A 40 -17.39 7.84 -1.60
N ARG A 41 -16.56 7.64 -2.62
CA ARG A 41 -15.63 6.51 -2.71
C ARG A 41 -14.21 6.94 -2.40
N PRO A 42 -13.46 6.19 -1.57
CA PRO A 42 -12.07 6.48 -1.31
C PRO A 42 -11.23 6.41 -2.59
N ARG A 43 -10.21 7.28 -2.63
CA ARG A 43 -9.05 7.47 -3.54
C ARG A 43 -8.52 6.29 -4.39
N ASN A 44 -8.96 5.06 -4.16
CA ASN A 44 -8.39 3.84 -4.72
C ASN A 44 -9.16 3.27 -5.92
N LEU A 45 -10.33 3.79 -6.24
CA LEU A 45 -11.09 3.32 -7.39
C LEU A 45 -11.02 4.37 -8.48
N HIS A 46 -10.33 3.98 -9.55
CA HIS A 46 -10.56 4.36 -10.93
C HIS A 46 -11.90 5.12 -11.09
N HIS A 47 -11.85 6.29 -11.72
CA HIS A 47 -13.05 6.94 -12.24
C HIS A 47 -13.96 5.89 -12.85
N PRO A 48 -15.29 5.94 -12.62
CA PRO A 48 -16.17 5.06 -13.36
C PRO A 48 -15.84 5.30 -14.83
N PRO A 49 -15.30 4.28 -15.53
CA PRO A 49 -14.90 4.39 -16.91
C PRO A 49 -16.12 4.81 -17.73
N ASP A 50 -17.33 4.59 -17.23
CA ASP A 50 -18.62 5.07 -17.71
C ASP A 50 -18.63 6.53 -18.17
N ASP A 51 -18.14 7.50 -17.40
CA ASP A 51 -18.22 8.91 -17.83
C ASP A 51 -17.33 9.17 -19.06
N ILE A 52 -16.14 8.58 -19.08
CA ILE A 52 -15.23 8.64 -20.23
C ILE A 52 -15.74 7.77 -21.39
N GLN A 53 -16.32 6.60 -21.12
CA GLN A 53 -16.92 5.71 -22.09
C GLN A 53 -18.10 6.40 -22.78
N ASN A 54 -18.98 7.03 -22.01
CA ASN A 54 -20.10 7.83 -22.49
C ASN A 54 -19.60 9.03 -23.30
N ALA A 55 -18.58 9.74 -22.81
CA ALA A 55 -17.98 10.86 -23.55
C ALA A 55 -17.41 10.41 -24.90
N ARG A 56 -16.80 9.22 -24.97
CA ARG A 56 -16.29 8.64 -26.24
C ARG A 56 -17.39 8.36 -27.27
N LEU A 57 -18.64 8.18 -26.85
CA LEU A 57 -19.77 7.97 -27.76
C LEU A 57 -20.27 9.26 -28.42
N VAL A 58 -19.82 10.44 -27.96
CA VAL A 58 -20.29 11.75 -28.47
C VAL A 58 -19.85 11.99 -29.90
N CYS A 59 -18.55 11.82 -30.20
CA CYS A 59 -18.02 11.95 -31.56
C CYS A 59 -16.64 11.29 -31.70
N LYS A 60 -16.15 11.16 -32.93
CA LYS A 60 -14.85 10.53 -33.24
C LYS A 60 -13.68 11.14 -32.46
N THR A 61 -13.63 12.47 -32.33
CA THR A 61 -12.55 13.16 -31.58
C THR A 61 -12.54 12.76 -30.12
N PHE A 62 -13.71 12.66 -29.48
CA PHE A 62 -13.83 12.14 -28.11
C PHE A 62 -13.50 10.66 -28.03
N ALA A 63 -13.89 9.85 -29.03
CA ALA A 63 -13.56 8.43 -29.08
C ALA A 63 -12.05 8.19 -29.10
N ASP A 64 -11.34 8.90 -29.98
CA ASP A 64 -9.89 8.79 -30.19
C ASP A 64 -9.10 9.30 -28.97
N LEU A 65 -9.47 10.46 -28.42
CA LEU A 65 -8.78 11.04 -27.27
C LEU A 65 -9.15 10.35 -25.97
N GLY A 66 -10.42 9.98 -25.78
CA GLY A 66 -10.92 9.32 -24.58
C GLY A 66 -10.33 7.92 -24.38
N ALA A 67 -9.92 7.24 -25.46
CA ALA A 67 -9.20 5.99 -25.34
C ALA A 67 -7.87 6.16 -24.58
N GLU A 68 -7.14 7.27 -24.77
CA GLU A 68 -5.91 7.56 -24.01
C GLU A 68 -6.18 7.64 -22.51
N PHE A 69 -7.34 8.16 -22.10
CA PHE A 69 -7.74 8.28 -20.68
C PHE A 69 -8.19 6.95 -20.06
N LEU A 70 -8.90 6.10 -20.81
CA LEU A 70 -9.34 4.80 -20.33
C LEU A 70 -8.17 3.85 -20.03
N PHE A 71 -7.13 3.89 -20.87
CA PHE A 71 -6.00 2.97 -20.75
C PHE A 71 -4.82 3.53 -19.94
N GLN A 72 -4.94 4.71 -19.30
CA GLN A 72 -3.86 5.22 -18.43
C GLN A 72 -3.51 4.26 -17.30
N ASN A 73 -4.51 3.55 -16.78
CA ASN A 73 -4.37 2.55 -15.73
C ASN A 73 -4.81 1.20 -16.30
N LEU A 74 -3.84 0.38 -16.72
CA LEU A 74 -4.12 -0.96 -17.20
C LEU A 74 -4.27 -1.90 -16.02
N ILE A 75 -5.42 -2.55 -15.90
CA ILE A 75 -5.70 -3.59 -14.91
C ILE A 75 -5.50 -4.93 -15.61
N MET A 76 -4.75 -5.83 -14.99
CA MET A 76 -4.56 -7.19 -15.49
C MET A 76 -4.60 -8.19 -14.33
N SER A 77 -5.03 -9.40 -14.65
CA SER A 77 -4.94 -10.59 -13.82
C SER A 77 -4.22 -11.67 -14.62
N ALA A 78 -3.73 -12.70 -13.93
CA ALA A 78 -3.18 -13.89 -14.57
C ALA A 78 -4.29 -14.73 -15.20
N ASP A 79 -4.86 -14.30 -16.32
CA ASP A 79 -5.80 -15.07 -17.13
C ASP A 79 -5.59 -14.78 -18.61
N HIS A 80 -5.84 -15.77 -19.48
CA HIS A 80 -5.50 -15.65 -20.90
C HIS A 80 -6.22 -14.49 -21.56
N ARG A 81 -7.43 -14.15 -21.12
CA ARG A 81 -8.21 -13.05 -21.70
C ARG A 81 -7.59 -11.70 -21.40
N GLN A 82 -7.20 -11.44 -20.15
CA GLN A 82 -6.53 -10.21 -19.76
C GLN A 82 -5.13 -10.12 -20.36
N LEU A 83 -4.39 -11.23 -20.43
CA LEU A 83 -3.08 -11.27 -21.09
C LEU A 83 -3.19 -10.99 -22.60
N ALA A 84 -4.19 -11.56 -23.27
CA ALA A 84 -4.47 -11.25 -24.67
C ALA A 84 -4.81 -9.76 -24.87
N HIS A 85 -5.58 -9.18 -23.95
CA HIS A 85 -5.91 -7.75 -23.99
C HIS A 85 -4.69 -6.86 -23.74
N VAL A 86 -3.79 -7.24 -22.83
CA VAL A 86 -2.51 -6.54 -22.63
C VAL A 86 -1.65 -6.60 -23.89
N LYS A 87 -1.61 -7.76 -24.57
CA LYS A 87 -0.94 -7.91 -25.86
C LYS A 87 -1.55 -7.01 -26.94
N GLU A 88 -2.86 -6.97 -27.05
CA GLU A 88 -3.57 -6.08 -28.00
C GLU A 88 -3.25 -4.60 -27.75
N ILE A 89 -3.28 -4.16 -26.49
CA ILE A 89 -2.93 -2.79 -26.12
C ILE A 89 -1.45 -2.49 -26.41
N ALA A 90 -0.56 -3.44 -26.14
CA ALA A 90 0.87 -3.34 -26.41
C ALA A 90 1.16 -3.17 -27.91
N GLU A 91 0.48 -3.93 -28.76
CA GLU A 91 0.62 -3.87 -30.22
C GLU A 91 -0.03 -2.60 -30.82
N HIS A 92 -0.97 -1.97 -30.09
CA HIS A 92 -1.66 -0.78 -30.57
C HIS A 92 -0.78 0.49 -30.51
N LYS A 93 -0.38 1.00 -31.68
CA LYS A 93 0.53 2.17 -31.88
C LYS A 93 0.31 3.40 -30.99
N ARG A 94 -0.95 3.73 -30.67
CA ARG A 94 -1.32 4.87 -29.81
C ARG A 94 -1.53 4.50 -28.34
N LEU A 95 -2.30 3.45 -28.04
CA LEU A 95 -2.70 3.11 -26.67
C LEU A 95 -1.54 2.67 -25.78
N CYS A 96 -0.55 1.95 -26.34
CA CYS A 96 0.62 1.53 -25.57
C CYS A 96 1.38 2.70 -24.91
N LYS A 97 1.37 3.89 -25.55
CA LYS A 97 2.00 5.13 -25.03
C LYS A 97 1.16 5.84 -23.98
N ALA A 98 -0.14 5.52 -23.90
CA ALA A 98 -1.06 6.12 -22.94
C ALA A 98 -0.99 5.44 -21.57
N VAL A 99 -0.59 4.16 -21.51
CA VAL A 99 -0.50 3.40 -20.27
C VAL A 99 0.58 3.97 -19.36
N ARG A 100 0.20 4.49 -18.19
CA ARG A 100 1.10 5.09 -17.19
C ARG A 100 1.25 4.23 -15.93
N SER A 101 0.19 3.51 -15.58
CA SER A 101 0.15 2.64 -14.41
C SER A 101 -0.34 1.26 -14.79
N LEU A 102 0.29 0.24 -14.23
CA LEU A 102 -0.16 -1.14 -14.28
C LEU A 102 -0.70 -1.54 -12.91
N TYR A 103 -1.85 -2.18 -12.87
CA TYR A 103 -2.41 -2.84 -11.70
C TYR A 103 -2.47 -4.33 -11.98
N TYR A 104 -1.64 -5.08 -11.27
CA TYR A 104 -1.56 -6.52 -11.36
C TYR A 104 -2.33 -7.12 -10.18
N ASP A 105 -3.43 -7.80 -10.49
CA ASP A 105 -4.26 -8.48 -9.52
C ASP A 105 -3.63 -9.83 -9.18
N SER A 106 -3.01 -9.91 -8.00
CA SER A 106 -2.28 -11.10 -7.55
C SER A 106 -3.17 -12.18 -6.95
N ARG A 107 -4.50 -12.11 -7.16
CA ARG A 107 -5.40 -13.16 -6.68
C ARG A 107 -5.23 -14.43 -7.48
N THR A 108 -5.05 -15.52 -6.78
CA THR A 108 -5.20 -16.86 -7.34
C THR A 108 -6.52 -17.44 -6.89
N ALA A 109 -7.13 -18.24 -7.77
CA ALA A 109 -8.43 -18.85 -7.54
C ALA A 109 -8.62 -19.53 -6.17
N PRO A 110 -7.63 -20.21 -5.52
CA PRO A 110 -7.83 -20.92 -4.25
C PRO A 110 -8.39 -20.08 -3.09
N ALA A 111 -8.26 -18.74 -3.11
CA ALA A 111 -8.87 -17.90 -2.06
C ALA A 111 -10.42 -17.89 -2.10
N MET A 112 -11.05 -18.36 -3.19
CA MET A 112 -12.52 -18.47 -3.30
C MET A 112 -13.04 -19.90 -3.01
N TRP A 113 -12.19 -20.82 -2.52
CA TRP A 113 -12.48 -22.26 -2.48
C TRP A 113 -13.07 -22.79 -1.17
N VAL A 114 -13.68 -21.93 -0.38
CA VAL A 114 -14.13 -22.32 0.95
C VAL A 114 -15.57 -22.79 0.91
N HIS A 115 -15.67 -24.12 0.85
CA HIS A 115 -16.73 -24.97 1.38
C HIS A 115 -18.13 -24.35 1.50
N TYR A 116 -18.92 -24.48 0.43
CA TYR A 116 -20.32 -24.87 0.62
C TYR A 116 -20.38 -26.40 0.56
N ASP A 117 -19.79 -27.07 1.55
CA ASP A 117 -20.28 -28.39 1.93
C ASP A 117 -21.36 -28.16 2.98
N ASP A 118 -22.41 -27.45 2.57
CA ASP A 118 -23.65 -27.49 3.31
C ASP A 118 -24.30 -28.81 2.92
N ASP A 119 -24.00 -29.85 3.70
CA ASP A 119 -24.73 -31.13 3.76
C ASP A 119 -26.19 -30.92 4.24
N SER A 120 -26.77 -29.73 4.04
CA SER A 120 -28.19 -29.52 4.17
C SER A 120 -28.86 -30.18 2.97
N THR A 121 -29.33 -31.40 3.22
CA THR A 121 -30.24 -32.19 2.39
C THR A 121 -31.58 -31.46 2.20
N SER A 122 -31.53 -30.30 1.55
CA SER A 122 -32.66 -29.50 1.13
C SER A 122 -32.88 -29.75 -0.36
N ASP A 123 -33.69 -30.76 -0.68
CA ASP A 123 -34.17 -31.15 -2.01
C ASP A 123 -34.94 -30.01 -2.73
N SER A 124 -34.25 -28.97 -3.17
CA SER A 124 -34.88 -27.78 -3.72
C SER A 124 -33.97 -27.09 -4.73
N ALA A 125 -33.97 -27.57 -5.98
CA ALA A 125 -33.68 -26.88 -7.26
C ALA A 125 -32.52 -25.86 -7.40
N ASN A 126 -31.70 -25.63 -6.36
CA ASN A 126 -30.67 -24.59 -6.30
C ASN A 126 -29.26 -25.15 -6.59
N ASP A 127 -29.12 -26.49 -6.69
CA ASP A 127 -27.85 -27.17 -6.98
C ASP A 127 -27.29 -26.91 -8.38
N GLN A 128 -28.12 -26.52 -9.34
CA GLN A 128 -27.63 -26.33 -10.71
C GLN A 128 -26.76 -25.07 -10.84
N TRP A 129 -27.00 -24.06 -10.01
CA TRP A 129 -26.19 -22.83 -9.98
C TRP A 129 -24.83 -23.05 -9.31
N SER A 130 -24.79 -23.81 -8.20
CA SER A 130 -23.55 -24.11 -7.47
C SER A 130 -22.56 -24.92 -8.32
N VAL A 131 -23.03 -25.93 -9.06
CA VAL A 131 -22.21 -26.75 -9.96
C VAL A 131 -21.62 -25.95 -11.13
N SER A 132 -22.40 -25.04 -11.72
CA SER A 132 -21.93 -24.20 -12.84
C SER A 132 -20.86 -23.19 -12.41
N HIS A 133 -20.95 -22.69 -11.18
CA HIS A 133 -19.97 -21.78 -10.59
C HIS A 133 -18.67 -22.51 -10.26
N ARG A 134 -18.74 -23.70 -9.63
CA ARG A 134 -17.57 -24.54 -9.35
C ARG A 134 -16.77 -24.86 -10.63
N ARG A 135 -17.44 -25.36 -11.68
CA ARG A 135 -16.78 -25.68 -12.97
C ARG A 135 -16.08 -24.48 -13.63
N LYS A 136 -16.68 -23.28 -13.59
CA LYS A 136 -16.05 -22.06 -14.12
C LYS A 136 -14.83 -21.65 -13.31
N GLN A 137 -14.82 -21.94 -12.01
CA GLN A 137 -13.77 -21.59 -11.08
C GLN A 137 -12.60 -22.57 -11.12
N ASP A 138 -12.88 -23.88 -11.24
CA ASP A 138 -11.90 -24.92 -11.57
C ASP A 138 -11.14 -24.58 -12.85
N ARG A 139 -11.87 -24.23 -13.90
CA ARG A 139 -11.29 -23.85 -15.18
C ARG A 139 -10.34 -22.65 -15.05
N TYR A 140 -10.73 -21.65 -14.25
CA TYR A 140 -9.90 -20.47 -14.01
C TYR A 140 -8.64 -20.80 -13.20
N TYR A 141 -8.73 -21.71 -12.24
CA TYR A 141 -7.57 -22.19 -11.49
C TYR A 141 -6.59 -22.95 -12.38
N HIS A 142 -7.08 -23.91 -13.18
CA HIS A 142 -6.24 -24.65 -14.12
C HIS A 142 -5.61 -23.73 -15.18
N GLU A 143 -6.35 -22.73 -15.66
CA GLU A 143 -5.83 -21.68 -16.53
C GLU A 143 -4.69 -20.89 -15.86
N GLN A 144 -4.84 -20.51 -14.60
CA GLN A 144 -3.78 -19.85 -13.83
C GLN A 144 -2.56 -20.74 -13.64
N GLU A 145 -2.76 -22.00 -13.27
CA GLU A 145 -1.70 -23.01 -13.16
C GLU A 145 -0.95 -23.16 -14.48
N ASP A 146 -1.66 -23.31 -15.61
CA ASP A 146 -1.06 -23.42 -16.93
C ASP A 146 -0.25 -22.16 -17.29
N ILE A 147 -0.80 -20.98 -17.05
CA ILE A 147 -0.12 -19.69 -17.28
C ILE A 147 1.17 -19.58 -16.47
N PHE A 148 1.14 -19.96 -15.19
CA PHE A 148 2.31 -19.89 -14.31
C PHE A 148 3.35 -20.96 -14.65
N ASN A 149 2.91 -22.18 -14.93
CA ASN A 149 3.78 -23.30 -15.26
C ASN A 149 4.46 -23.12 -16.63
N GLN A 150 3.78 -22.50 -17.59
CA GLN A 150 4.33 -22.20 -18.91
C GLN A 150 5.00 -20.82 -18.99
N ALA A 151 5.02 -20.06 -17.89
CA ALA A 151 5.57 -18.70 -17.81
C ALA A 151 5.00 -17.71 -18.86
N LEU A 152 3.79 -17.96 -19.38
CA LEU A 152 3.16 -17.20 -20.47
C LEU A 152 2.90 -15.73 -20.07
N ASP A 153 2.41 -15.51 -18.84
CA ASP A 153 2.21 -14.16 -18.31
C ASP A 153 3.54 -13.40 -18.24
N THR A 154 4.58 -14.07 -17.76
CA THR A 154 5.89 -13.44 -17.61
C THR A 154 6.47 -13.00 -18.95
N GLU A 155 6.39 -13.84 -19.99
CA GLU A 155 6.92 -13.49 -21.30
C GLU A 155 6.10 -12.38 -21.99
N CYS A 156 4.77 -12.48 -21.92
CA CYS A 156 3.87 -11.46 -22.47
C CYS A 156 4.12 -10.10 -21.79
N LEU A 157 4.14 -10.08 -20.46
CA LEU A 157 4.33 -8.86 -19.69
C LEU A 157 5.75 -8.32 -19.83
N ARG A 158 6.77 -9.18 -19.83
CA ARG A 158 8.18 -8.78 -20.04
C ARG A 158 8.33 -8.10 -21.38
N THR A 159 7.82 -8.72 -22.46
CA THR A 159 7.87 -8.15 -23.81
C THR A 159 7.12 -6.83 -23.84
N ALA A 160 5.89 -6.79 -23.31
CA ALA A 160 5.08 -5.58 -23.29
C ALA A 160 5.77 -4.42 -22.56
N LEU A 161 6.32 -4.66 -21.37
CA LEU A 161 7.06 -3.66 -20.58
C LEU A 161 8.38 -3.26 -21.25
N ALA A 162 9.06 -4.19 -21.93
CA ALA A 162 10.33 -3.93 -22.60
C ALA A 162 10.18 -3.03 -23.83
N THR A 163 9.22 -3.33 -24.69
CA THR A 163 9.20 -2.77 -26.05
C THR A 163 8.13 -1.70 -26.24
N THR A 164 6.97 -1.85 -25.60
CA THR A 164 5.76 -1.11 -26.01
C THR A 164 5.18 -0.23 -24.91
N LEU A 165 5.15 -0.72 -23.67
CA LEU A 165 4.59 -0.03 -22.50
C LEU A 165 5.65 0.81 -21.78
N THR A 166 6.54 1.45 -22.54
CA THR A 166 7.68 2.23 -22.03
C THR A 166 7.26 3.45 -21.20
N ALA A 167 6.00 3.86 -21.33
CA ALA A 167 5.34 4.93 -20.60
C ALA A 167 4.95 4.55 -19.16
N VAL A 168 4.98 3.25 -18.80
CA VAL A 168 4.60 2.76 -17.48
C VAL A 168 5.66 3.16 -16.46
N THR A 169 5.25 3.96 -15.48
CA THR A 169 6.11 4.44 -14.39
C THR A 169 5.67 3.94 -13.02
N ARG A 170 4.47 3.35 -12.96
CA ARG A 170 3.86 2.87 -11.72
C ARG A 170 3.34 1.45 -11.89
N VAL A 171 3.69 0.59 -10.96
CA VAL A 171 3.13 -0.76 -10.85
C VAL A 171 2.53 -0.93 -9.47
N ARG A 172 1.32 -1.50 -9.42
CA ARG A 172 0.64 -1.88 -8.19
C ARG A 172 0.33 -3.36 -8.27
N CYS A 173 0.85 -4.14 -7.34
CA CYS A 173 0.51 -5.54 -7.18
C CYS A 173 -0.29 -5.65 -5.88
N LYS A 174 -1.60 -5.93 -5.99
CA LYS A 174 -2.47 -6.08 -4.83
C LYS A 174 -3.50 -7.16 -5.12
N PRO A 175 -3.85 -8.01 -4.13
CA PRO A 175 -5.02 -8.83 -4.26
C PRO A 175 -6.25 -7.92 -4.27
N ARG A 176 -7.03 -7.93 -5.35
CA ARG A 176 -8.22 -7.09 -5.48
C ARG A 176 -9.31 -7.63 -4.55
N GLN A 177 -9.46 -7.07 -3.36
CA GLN A 177 -10.60 -7.38 -2.49
C GLN A 177 -11.89 -7.04 -3.25
N ARG A 178 -12.69 -8.06 -3.61
CA ARG A 178 -14.04 -7.82 -4.12
C ARG A 178 -14.80 -7.15 -3.00
N PHE A 179 -15.03 -5.86 -3.13
CA PHE A 179 -16.03 -5.21 -2.29
C PHE A 179 -17.36 -5.89 -2.63
N TYR A 180 -17.93 -6.60 -1.67
CA TYR A 180 -19.28 -7.18 -1.72
C TYR A 180 -20.39 -6.12 -1.84
N ARG A 181 -20.07 -4.86 -2.17
CA ARG A 181 -21.08 -3.81 -2.34
C ARG A 181 -21.59 -3.82 -3.79
N PRO A 182 -22.92 -3.87 -4.05
CA PRO A 182 -23.51 -4.21 -5.35
C PRO A 182 -23.38 -3.17 -6.48
N ARG A 183 -22.48 -2.18 -6.38
CA ARG A 183 -22.40 -1.09 -7.36
C ARG A 183 -20.97 -0.61 -7.45
N ASP A 184 -20.07 -1.33 -8.13
CA ASP A 184 -18.83 -0.73 -8.63
C ASP A 184 -18.96 -0.59 -10.15
N PRO A 185 -19.40 0.57 -10.67
CA PRO A 185 -19.52 0.81 -12.11
C PRO A 185 -18.14 0.91 -12.81
N GLY A 186 -17.05 0.77 -12.03
CA GLY A 186 -15.67 0.79 -12.48
C GLY A 186 -15.19 -0.40 -13.31
N ASP A 187 -15.91 -1.52 -13.25
CA ASP A 187 -15.41 -2.82 -13.69
C ASP A 187 -15.82 -3.14 -15.13
N VAL A 188 -14.92 -2.90 -16.08
CA VAL A 188 -15.13 -3.24 -17.50
C VAL A 188 -14.94 -4.75 -17.76
N SER A 189 -14.75 -5.57 -16.73
CA SER A 189 -14.82 -7.03 -16.85
C SER A 189 -16.22 -7.55 -16.55
N SER A 190 -17.02 -7.69 -17.62
CA SER A 190 -18.31 -8.40 -17.72
C SER A 190 -19.44 -7.97 -16.76
N PRO A 191 -20.50 -7.31 -17.26
CA PRO A 191 -21.73 -7.08 -16.51
C PRO A 191 -22.55 -8.36 -16.54
N THR A 192 -22.36 -9.27 -15.58
CA THR A 192 -23.31 -10.35 -15.22
C THR A 192 -22.71 -11.22 -14.12
N ARG A 193 -22.81 -10.76 -12.87
CA ARG A 193 -22.78 -11.66 -11.71
C ARG A 193 -23.48 -11.00 -10.54
N ASN A 194 -24.79 -11.19 -10.48
CA ASN A 194 -25.60 -10.93 -9.29
C ASN A 194 -25.06 -11.79 -8.15
N HIS A 195 -24.72 -11.22 -7.00
CA HIS A 195 -24.65 -11.99 -5.75
C HIS A 195 -25.13 -11.16 -4.57
N ALA A 196 -26.28 -11.56 -4.05
CA ALA A 196 -26.68 -11.37 -2.66
C ALA A 196 -26.00 -12.45 -1.80
N ALA A 197 -25.76 -12.11 -0.52
CA ALA A 197 -25.42 -13.01 0.58
C ALA A 197 -24.21 -13.96 0.38
N ALA A 198 -23.00 -13.45 0.66
CA ALA A 198 -21.93 -14.28 1.21
C ALA A 198 -21.05 -13.44 2.11
N THR A 199 -21.39 -13.40 3.41
CA THR A 199 -20.46 -13.11 4.50
C THR A 199 -19.58 -14.35 4.70
N ASN A 200 -18.81 -14.73 3.69
CA ASN A 200 -17.98 -15.92 3.80
C ASN A 200 -16.55 -15.52 4.14
N LYS A 201 -16.10 -16.10 5.26
CA LYS A 201 -14.72 -16.24 5.68
C LYS A 201 -13.88 -16.65 4.47
N ASP A 202 -12.90 -15.82 4.13
CA ASP A 202 -11.78 -16.25 3.28
C ASP A 202 -10.97 -17.26 4.12
N ASP A 203 -11.44 -18.52 4.24
CA ASP A 203 -10.66 -19.57 4.91
C ASP A 203 -9.32 -19.75 4.18
N GLY A 204 -8.26 -19.27 4.83
CA GLY A 204 -7.07 -20.05 5.20
C GLY A 204 -6.17 -20.63 4.12
N GLY A 205 -6.52 -20.57 2.83
CA GLY A 205 -5.67 -21.05 1.75
C GLY A 205 -4.33 -20.28 1.73
N PRO A 206 -3.17 -20.95 1.63
CA PRO A 206 -1.89 -20.26 1.53
C PRO A 206 -1.93 -19.31 0.32
N ALA A 207 -1.80 -18.01 0.59
CA ALA A 207 -1.79 -17.00 -0.46
C ALA A 207 -0.68 -17.31 -1.46
N ASP A 208 -1.04 -17.54 -2.72
CA ASP A 208 -0.08 -17.90 -3.74
C ASP A 208 0.77 -16.68 -4.13
N ALA A 209 2.07 -16.78 -3.90
CA ALA A 209 3.06 -15.76 -4.22
C ALA A 209 3.52 -15.76 -5.68
N ARG A 210 3.23 -16.82 -6.46
CA ARG A 210 3.66 -16.95 -7.88
C ARG A 210 3.35 -15.71 -8.72
N PRO A 211 2.14 -15.11 -8.67
CA PRO A 211 1.82 -13.95 -9.49
C PRO A 211 2.81 -12.78 -9.26
N LEU A 212 3.22 -12.54 -8.01
CA LEU A 212 4.18 -11.50 -7.69
C LEU A 212 5.58 -11.82 -8.23
N TYR A 213 6.02 -13.09 -8.15
CA TYR A 213 7.31 -13.50 -8.71
C TYR A 213 7.33 -13.39 -10.24
N HIS A 214 6.23 -13.71 -10.91
CA HIS A 214 6.09 -13.53 -12.36
C HIS A 214 6.15 -12.05 -12.76
N LEU A 215 5.46 -11.17 -12.01
CA LEU A 215 5.55 -9.72 -12.21
C LEU A 215 7.01 -9.23 -12.02
N ALA A 216 7.69 -9.65 -10.97
CA ALA A 216 9.08 -9.30 -10.72
C ALA A 216 10.03 -9.80 -11.82
N ALA A 217 9.85 -11.04 -12.29
CA ALA A 217 10.60 -11.62 -13.40
C ALA A 217 10.32 -10.91 -14.74
N ALA A 218 9.13 -10.34 -14.91
CA ALA A 218 8.79 -9.52 -16.07
C ALA A 218 9.47 -8.14 -15.99
N MET A 219 9.54 -7.53 -14.81
CA MET A 219 10.21 -6.25 -14.59
C MET A 219 11.72 -6.35 -14.81
N THR A 220 12.37 -7.38 -14.26
CA THR A 220 13.84 -7.54 -14.30
C THR A 220 14.43 -7.81 -15.69
N GLY A 221 13.64 -8.37 -16.62
CA GLY A 221 14.09 -8.66 -17.98
C GLY A 221 14.18 -7.43 -18.90
N VAL A 222 13.91 -6.23 -18.39
CA VAL A 222 13.82 -5.00 -19.18
C VAL A 222 14.98 -4.06 -18.85
N PRO A 223 15.79 -3.61 -19.82
CA PRO A 223 16.83 -2.61 -19.59
C PRO A 223 16.22 -1.35 -18.99
N ALA A 224 16.62 -0.99 -17.76
CA ALA A 224 16.19 0.18 -17.00
C ALA A 224 14.69 0.53 -17.20
N HIS A 225 13.80 -0.38 -16.81
CA HIS A 225 12.37 -0.08 -16.84
C HIS A 225 12.06 1.24 -16.13
N ASN A 226 11.20 2.08 -16.73
CA ASN A 226 10.82 3.39 -16.18
C ASN A 226 9.95 3.32 -14.91
N ILE A 227 9.76 2.12 -14.36
CA ILE A 227 8.95 1.88 -13.17
C ILE A 227 9.67 2.46 -11.95
N ARG A 228 9.31 3.70 -11.61
CA ARG A 228 9.82 4.44 -10.46
C ARG A 228 8.95 4.25 -9.22
N THR A 229 7.68 3.88 -9.39
CA THR A 229 6.74 3.66 -8.30
C THR A 229 6.28 2.21 -8.26
N LEU A 230 6.51 1.54 -7.13
CA LEU A 230 6.02 0.19 -6.89
C LEU A 230 5.20 0.15 -5.59
N SER A 231 4.00 -0.41 -5.67
CA SER A 231 3.18 -0.71 -4.49
C SER A 231 2.88 -2.19 -4.46
N LEU A 232 3.39 -2.88 -3.46
CA LEU A 232 3.17 -4.29 -3.22
C LEU A 232 2.29 -4.47 -1.99
N ALA A 233 1.27 -5.30 -2.11
CA ALA A 233 0.55 -5.84 -0.96
C ALA A 233 0.59 -7.37 -1.03
N PHE A 234 1.08 -8.01 0.02
CA PHE A 234 1.27 -9.45 0.06
C PHE A 234 1.14 -9.97 1.50
N ASP A 235 0.89 -11.27 1.61
CA ASP A 235 0.87 -11.98 2.90
C ASP A 235 2.30 -12.26 3.38
N VAL A 236 2.51 -12.24 4.70
CA VAL A 236 3.81 -12.48 5.33
C VAL A 236 4.47 -13.78 4.87
N THR A 237 3.67 -14.79 4.48
CA THR A 237 4.15 -16.05 3.91
C THR A 237 5.03 -15.88 2.67
N LEU A 238 4.90 -14.78 1.91
CA LEU A 238 5.85 -14.44 0.82
C LEU A 238 7.30 -14.32 1.33
N LEU A 239 7.48 -13.76 2.53
CA LEU A 239 8.80 -13.63 3.15
C LEU A 239 9.34 -15.00 3.58
N ALA A 240 8.47 -15.92 3.96
CA ALA A 240 8.88 -17.31 4.24
C ALA A 240 9.28 -18.03 2.95
N ASP A 241 8.52 -17.84 1.86
CA ASP A 241 8.83 -18.39 0.54
C ASP A 241 10.17 -17.87 0.00
N ALA A 242 10.62 -16.68 0.41
CA ALA A 242 11.92 -16.14 0.03
C ALA A 242 13.09 -17.07 0.38
N LYS A 243 13.01 -17.76 1.53
CA LYS A 243 14.03 -18.71 1.99
C LYS A 243 13.93 -20.04 1.28
N LEU A 244 12.71 -20.47 0.94
CA LEU A 244 12.46 -21.72 0.22
C LEU A 244 12.79 -21.60 -1.29
N ALA A 245 12.66 -20.41 -1.87
CA ALA A 245 12.86 -20.15 -3.29
C ALA A 245 13.76 -18.93 -3.54
N PRO A 246 15.05 -18.98 -3.15
CA PRO A 246 15.97 -17.83 -3.20
C PRO A 246 16.15 -17.26 -4.61
N ALA A 247 16.12 -18.10 -5.65
CA ALA A 247 16.22 -17.65 -7.03
C ALA A 247 15.03 -16.76 -7.46
N ARG A 248 13.79 -17.11 -7.06
CA ARG A 248 12.59 -16.30 -7.35
C ARG A 248 12.63 -14.99 -6.58
N PHE A 249 13.10 -15.05 -5.34
CA PHE A 249 13.27 -13.86 -4.51
C PHE A 249 14.35 -12.92 -5.04
N ALA A 250 15.43 -13.45 -5.64
CA ALA A 250 16.45 -12.64 -6.30
C ALA A 250 15.86 -11.79 -7.44
N SER A 251 14.91 -12.33 -8.23
CA SER A 251 14.19 -11.55 -9.24
C SER A 251 13.35 -10.44 -8.62
N LEU A 252 12.67 -10.70 -7.49
CA LEU A 252 11.93 -9.65 -6.76
C LEU A 252 12.85 -8.54 -6.26
N ARG A 253 14.01 -8.89 -5.71
CA ARG A 253 15.03 -7.92 -5.27
C ARG A 253 15.56 -7.09 -6.43
N ALA A 254 15.91 -7.73 -7.55
CA ALA A 254 16.40 -7.03 -8.73
C ALA A 254 15.35 -6.06 -9.32
N ALA A 255 14.05 -6.38 -9.23
CA ALA A 255 12.96 -5.49 -9.66
C ALA A 255 12.85 -4.20 -8.82
N LEU A 256 13.39 -4.19 -7.60
CA LEU A 256 13.37 -3.03 -6.68
C LEU A 256 14.51 -2.03 -6.93
N ALA A 257 15.58 -2.45 -7.58
CA ALA A 257 16.78 -1.63 -7.77
C ALA A 257 16.53 -0.25 -8.42
N PRO A 258 15.63 -0.09 -9.42
CA PRO A 258 15.34 1.22 -10.01
C PRO A 258 14.15 1.95 -9.36
N VAL A 259 13.50 1.35 -8.35
CA VAL A 259 12.31 1.93 -7.72
C VAL A 259 12.73 3.07 -6.79
N THR A 260 12.14 4.25 -7.00
CA THR A 260 12.37 5.45 -6.17
C THR A 260 11.21 5.76 -5.23
N ASN A 261 10.05 5.12 -5.44
CA ASN A 261 8.87 5.24 -4.60
C ASN A 261 8.30 3.86 -4.29
N LEU A 262 8.55 3.37 -3.08
CA LEU A 262 8.14 2.03 -2.65
C LEU A 262 7.00 2.10 -1.63
N THR A 263 6.03 1.21 -1.77
CA THR A 263 5.01 0.95 -0.76
C THR A 263 4.90 -0.55 -0.55
N LEU A 264 5.16 -0.99 0.67
CA LEU A 264 5.01 -2.36 1.13
C LEU A 264 3.86 -2.41 2.13
N ALA A 265 2.86 -3.22 1.82
CA ALA A 265 1.73 -3.52 2.68
C ALA A 265 1.73 -5.02 2.98
N ILE A 266 2.29 -5.38 4.12
CA ILE A 266 2.46 -6.77 4.52
C ILE A 266 1.26 -7.13 5.39
N ARG A 267 0.50 -8.13 4.93
CA ARG A 267 -0.61 -8.73 5.64
C ARG A 267 -0.06 -9.81 6.57
N ALA A 268 -0.36 -9.69 7.85
CA ALA A 268 -0.08 -10.73 8.84
C ALA A 268 -1.40 -11.12 9.50
N SER A 269 -2.34 -11.75 8.78
CA SER A 269 -3.66 -12.02 9.35
C SER A 269 -3.58 -13.03 10.49
N ASP A 270 -4.09 -12.63 11.66
CA ASP A 270 -4.60 -13.60 12.63
C ASP A 270 -5.94 -14.09 12.08
N ASP A 271 -5.89 -15.10 11.22
CA ASP A 271 -7.09 -15.90 10.95
C ASP A 271 -7.48 -16.74 12.20
N ASP A 272 -6.65 -16.67 13.25
CA ASP A 272 -6.85 -17.30 14.56
C ASP A 272 -7.67 -16.45 15.55
N TYR A 273 -8.18 -15.27 15.18
CA TYR A 273 -9.13 -14.57 16.06
C TYR A 273 -10.49 -15.26 15.92
N PRO A 274 -10.93 -16.10 16.88
CA PRO A 274 -12.27 -16.65 16.84
C PRO A 274 -13.22 -15.46 16.81
N GLY A 275 -14.11 -15.45 15.81
CA GLY A 275 -15.06 -14.36 15.62
C GLY A 275 -15.72 -14.02 16.95
N VAL A 276 -15.42 -12.84 17.46
CA VAL A 276 -16.18 -12.23 18.55
C VAL A 276 -17.47 -11.74 17.93
N ASP A 277 -18.32 -12.69 17.53
CA ASP A 277 -19.75 -12.42 17.33
C ASP A 277 -20.36 -12.41 18.74
N ASP A 278 -20.11 -11.32 19.47
CA ASP A 278 -20.54 -11.09 20.86
C ASP A 278 -22.07 -10.93 21.02
N ASP A 279 -22.86 -11.12 19.95
CA ASP A 279 -24.30 -10.85 19.96
C ASP A 279 -25.20 -12.10 19.96
N ASP A 280 -24.66 -13.33 19.93
CA ASP A 280 -25.48 -14.55 20.11
C ASP A 280 -24.99 -15.45 21.26
N PRO A 281 -25.36 -15.14 22.52
CA PRO A 281 -25.07 -15.98 23.69
C PRO A 281 -25.78 -17.36 23.66
N GLY A 282 -26.56 -17.68 22.63
CA GLY A 282 -27.27 -18.95 22.47
C GLY A 282 -26.55 -20.01 21.64
N SER A 283 -25.49 -19.65 20.89
CA SER A 283 -24.75 -20.58 20.04
C SER A 283 -23.74 -21.39 20.88
N GLY A 284 -24.24 -22.39 21.62
CA GLY A 284 -23.44 -23.35 22.40
C GLY A 284 -22.55 -24.30 21.60
N LEU A 285 -22.21 -23.96 20.36
CA LEU A 285 -21.13 -24.61 19.61
C LEU A 285 -19.80 -24.10 20.16
N SER A 286 -19.38 -24.75 21.24
CA SER A 286 -17.99 -24.89 21.67
C SER A 286 -17.06 -24.66 20.48
N ALA A 287 -16.17 -23.66 20.62
CA ALA A 287 -14.92 -23.58 19.89
C ALA A 287 -14.10 -24.84 20.23
N ALA A 288 -14.53 -25.98 19.70
CA ALA A 288 -13.76 -27.19 19.67
C ALA A 288 -12.46 -26.80 19.00
N ALA A 289 -11.36 -26.97 19.74
CA ALA A 289 -10.00 -26.68 19.31
C ALA A 289 -9.81 -27.21 17.88
N ALA A 290 -9.98 -26.32 16.90
CA ALA A 290 -9.59 -26.62 15.53
C ALA A 290 -8.11 -26.96 15.65
N ALA A 291 -7.73 -28.17 15.25
CA ALA A 291 -6.35 -28.62 15.29
C ALA A 291 -5.47 -27.49 14.69
N PRO A 292 -4.36 -27.11 15.37
CA PRO A 292 -3.54 -25.98 14.94
C PRO A 292 -3.29 -26.11 13.45
N SER A 293 -3.73 -25.12 12.69
CA SER A 293 -3.78 -25.23 11.24
C SER A 293 -2.38 -25.62 10.72
N ASP A 294 -2.30 -26.71 9.96
CA ASP A 294 -1.07 -27.21 9.33
C ASP A 294 -0.51 -26.23 8.27
N ARG A 295 -1.13 -25.05 8.16
CA ARG A 295 -0.83 -23.98 7.20
C ARG A 295 0.64 -23.58 7.21
N PHE A 296 1.30 -23.63 8.36
CA PHE A 296 2.71 -23.27 8.50
C PHE A 296 3.66 -24.47 8.56
N ALA A 297 3.18 -25.71 8.49
CA ALA A 297 4.05 -26.87 8.56
C ALA A 297 5.05 -26.92 7.40
N ARG A 298 4.68 -26.41 6.22
CA ARG A 298 5.62 -26.25 5.09
C ARG A 298 6.81 -25.32 5.40
N TYR A 299 6.70 -24.47 6.41
CA TYR A 299 7.75 -23.56 6.87
C TYR A 299 8.47 -24.07 8.12
N ALA A 300 8.02 -25.17 8.72
CA ALA A 300 8.52 -25.65 10.00
C ALA A 300 10.01 -26.02 9.95
N GLU A 301 10.45 -26.62 8.84
CA GLU A 301 11.86 -26.95 8.63
C GLU A 301 12.76 -25.69 8.55
N ALA A 302 12.26 -24.61 7.95
CA ALA A 302 13.04 -23.41 7.66
C ALA A 302 13.03 -22.37 8.80
N PHE A 303 11.95 -22.34 9.60
CA PHE A 303 11.71 -21.32 10.62
C PHE A 303 11.26 -21.88 11.98
N GLY A 304 11.16 -23.20 12.14
CA GLY A 304 10.57 -23.85 13.31
C GLY A 304 9.03 -23.91 13.23
N THR A 305 8.42 -24.67 14.13
CA THR A 305 6.96 -24.80 14.21
C THR A 305 6.34 -23.52 14.75
N HIS A 306 5.34 -22.99 14.04
CA HIS A 306 4.62 -21.77 14.40
C HIS A 306 3.14 -22.08 14.56
N SER A 307 2.55 -21.67 15.68
CA SER A 307 1.14 -21.88 15.97
C SER A 307 0.24 -20.73 15.50
N SER A 308 0.82 -19.60 15.09
CA SER A 308 0.07 -18.44 14.60
C SER A 308 0.86 -17.62 13.57
N THR A 309 0.15 -16.83 12.75
CA THR A 309 0.77 -15.89 11.80
C THR A 309 1.68 -14.88 12.50
N ALA A 310 1.30 -14.42 13.69
CA ALA A 310 2.12 -13.53 14.50
C ALA A 310 3.46 -14.17 14.90
N SER A 311 3.47 -15.46 15.30
CA SER A 311 4.71 -16.17 15.65
C SER A 311 5.63 -16.37 14.44
N LEU A 312 5.06 -16.76 13.28
CA LEU A 312 5.81 -16.88 12.05
C LEU A 312 6.36 -15.53 11.59
N CYS A 313 5.54 -14.46 11.62
CA CYS A 313 5.99 -13.14 11.21
C CYS A 313 7.16 -12.65 12.06
N ARG A 314 7.12 -12.90 13.37
CA ARG A 314 8.23 -12.56 14.26
C ARG A 314 9.51 -13.29 13.89
N ALA A 315 9.43 -14.61 13.65
CA ALA A 315 10.58 -15.39 13.21
C ALA A 315 11.14 -14.89 11.86
N LEU A 316 10.27 -14.49 10.93
CA LEU A 316 10.66 -13.95 9.63
C LEU A 316 11.34 -12.60 9.74
N LEU A 317 10.79 -11.68 10.54
CA LEU A 317 11.35 -10.34 10.72
C LEU A 317 12.65 -10.36 11.52
N ALA A 318 12.79 -11.29 12.46
CA ALA A 318 14.04 -11.52 13.17
C ALA A 318 15.15 -12.06 12.25
N ASP A 319 14.79 -12.67 11.11
CA ASP A 319 15.74 -13.11 10.08
C ASP A 319 16.05 -11.94 9.12
N PRO A 320 17.27 -11.35 9.18
CA PRO A 320 17.65 -10.25 8.29
C PRO A 320 17.68 -10.64 6.80
N ALA A 321 17.62 -11.94 6.47
CA ALA A 321 17.60 -12.40 5.08
C ALA A 321 16.27 -12.13 4.34
N THR A 322 15.21 -11.70 5.04
CA THR A 322 13.87 -11.57 4.45
C THR A 322 13.48 -10.11 4.10
N LEU A 323 12.75 -9.41 4.97
CA LEU A 323 12.24 -8.06 4.71
C LEU A 323 13.38 -7.04 4.54
N ALA A 324 14.36 -7.07 5.43
CA ALA A 324 15.58 -6.25 5.34
C ALA A 324 16.27 -6.40 3.97
N ALA A 325 16.41 -7.64 3.47
CA ALA A 325 17.02 -7.90 2.16
C ALA A 325 16.21 -7.36 0.97
N LEU A 326 14.87 -7.26 1.08
CA LEU A 326 14.03 -6.55 0.09
C LEU A 326 14.29 -5.06 0.12
N VAL A 327 14.35 -4.48 1.32
CA VAL A 327 14.57 -3.06 1.49
C VAL A 327 15.99 -2.65 1.04
N ASP A 328 16.99 -3.47 1.31
CA ASP A 328 18.37 -3.24 0.87
C ASP A 328 18.57 -3.32 -0.65
N ALA A 329 17.66 -4.02 -1.33
CA ALA A 329 17.63 -4.10 -2.79
C ALA A 329 17.02 -2.86 -3.46
N THR A 330 16.47 -1.93 -2.69
CA THR A 330 15.92 -0.67 -3.24
C THR A 330 17.00 0.26 -3.75
N SER A 331 16.59 1.17 -4.64
CA SER A 331 17.47 2.20 -5.18
C SER A 331 18.09 3.05 -4.07
N PRO A 332 19.39 3.38 -4.14
CA PRO A 332 19.97 4.45 -3.33
C PRO A 332 19.23 5.78 -3.50
N ALA A 333 18.59 6.02 -4.66
CA ALA A 333 17.81 7.22 -4.94
C ALA A 333 16.34 7.13 -4.47
N LEU A 334 16.03 6.30 -3.47
CA LEU A 334 14.68 6.21 -2.92
C LEU A 334 14.24 7.54 -2.31
N HIS A 335 13.16 8.12 -2.84
CA HIS A 335 12.57 9.37 -2.36
C HIS A 335 11.40 9.13 -1.41
N ARG A 336 10.70 8.00 -1.57
CA ARG A 336 9.51 7.67 -0.80
C ARG A 336 9.52 6.21 -0.39
N PHE A 337 9.40 6.00 0.91
CA PHE A 337 9.21 4.69 1.49
C PHE A 337 7.92 4.63 2.31
N LYS A 338 7.16 3.56 2.14
CA LYS A 338 6.00 3.24 2.99
C LYS A 338 6.07 1.78 3.37
N LEU A 339 6.06 1.50 4.66
CA LEU A 339 5.91 0.16 5.20
C LEU A 339 4.68 0.12 6.11
N ASN A 340 3.78 -0.82 5.86
CA ASN A 340 2.62 -1.10 6.71
C ASN A 340 2.58 -2.60 7.02
N LEU A 341 2.64 -2.97 8.28
CA LEU A 341 2.58 -4.37 8.74
C LEU A 341 1.32 -4.58 9.58
N SER A 342 0.17 -4.78 8.94
CA SER A 342 -1.12 -4.90 9.65
C SER A 342 -1.78 -6.24 9.36
N ALA A 343 -2.76 -6.62 10.19
CA ALA A 343 -3.52 -7.87 10.05
C ALA A 343 -4.09 -8.09 8.64
N ASP A 344 -4.55 -7.01 8.01
CA ASP A 344 -5.18 -7.01 6.68
C ASP A 344 -4.34 -6.30 5.60
N GLY A 345 -3.11 -5.87 5.93
CA GLY A 345 -2.27 -5.04 5.08
C GLY A 345 -2.81 -3.62 4.80
N ARG A 346 -3.93 -3.21 5.42
CA ARG A 346 -4.53 -1.89 5.26
C ARG A 346 -4.04 -0.93 6.33
N ARG A 347 -3.72 0.30 5.89
CA ARG A 347 -3.36 1.42 6.76
C ARG A 347 -4.38 1.71 7.87
N ARG A 348 -5.67 1.61 7.57
CA ARG A 348 -6.79 1.84 8.51
C ARG A 348 -7.60 0.55 8.68
N SER A 349 -6.93 -0.51 9.12
CA SER A 349 -7.63 -1.68 9.61
C SER A 349 -8.57 -1.31 10.75
N GLY A 350 -9.83 -1.75 10.66
CA GLY A 350 -10.82 -1.62 11.74
C GLY A 350 -10.64 -2.67 12.83
N TYR A 351 -9.74 -3.63 12.64
CA TYR A 351 -9.37 -4.59 13.67
C TYR A 351 -8.47 -3.92 14.72
N ALA A 352 -8.55 -4.43 15.95
CA ALA A 352 -7.62 -4.07 17.03
C ALA A 352 -6.19 -4.11 16.48
N ALA A 353 -5.38 -3.10 16.81
CA ALA A 353 -4.03 -2.98 16.29
C ALA A 353 -3.31 -4.32 16.47
N PHE A 354 -2.85 -4.92 15.37
CA PHE A 354 -2.04 -6.12 15.41
C PHE A 354 -0.82 -5.81 16.28
N ARG A 355 -0.73 -6.41 17.47
CA ARG A 355 0.21 -6.00 18.51
C ARG A 355 1.50 -6.79 18.32
N TYR A 356 2.48 -6.19 17.67
CA TYR A 356 3.86 -6.61 17.87
C TYR A 356 4.29 -6.05 19.22
N ASP A 357 4.10 -6.81 20.28
CA ASP A 357 4.62 -6.47 21.62
C ASP A 357 6.13 -6.72 21.74
N ASP A 358 6.75 -7.29 20.70
CA ASP A 358 8.18 -7.56 20.65
C ASP A 358 8.95 -6.40 19.98
N ALA A 359 9.93 -5.86 20.70
CA ALA A 359 10.84 -4.83 20.23
C ALA A 359 11.85 -5.42 19.23
N LEU A 360 11.46 -5.52 17.95
CA LEU A 360 12.40 -5.87 16.90
C LEU A 360 13.25 -4.65 16.50
N PRO A 361 14.55 -4.82 16.24
CA PRO A 361 15.40 -3.75 15.74
C PRO A 361 14.86 -3.10 14.47
N LEU A 362 15.04 -1.79 14.31
CA LEU A 362 14.64 -1.05 13.11
C LEU A 362 15.24 -1.65 11.83
N SER A 363 16.43 -2.25 11.93
CA SER A 363 17.12 -2.95 10.84
C SER A 363 16.36 -4.18 10.34
N CYS A 364 15.51 -4.83 11.15
CA CYS A 364 14.62 -5.91 10.70
C CYS A 364 13.61 -5.40 9.65
N TYR A 365 13.21 -4.14 9.75
CA TYR A 365 12.23 -3.53 8.84
C TYR A 365 12.89 -2.76 7.69
N LEU A 366 14.00 -2.07 7.97
CA LEU A 366 14.63 -1.13 7.04
C LEU A 366 15.98 -1.62 6.48
N GLY A 367 16.45 -2.79 6.88
CA GLY A 367 17.74 -3.33 6.49
C GLY A 367 18.90 -2.42 6.89
N SER A 368 19.93 -2.40 6.04
CA SER A 368 21.11 -1.53 6.20
C SER A 368 20.76 -0.04 6.27
N ALA A 369 19.63 0.39 5.71
CA ALA A 369 19.21 1.78 5.76
C ALA A 369 18.91 2.27 7.19
N ALA A 370 18.63 1.37 8.14
CA ALA A 370 18.46 1.72 9.55
C ALA A 370 19.71 2.41 10.14
N SER A 371 20.90 1.91 9.81
CA SER A 371 22.17 2.40 10.36
C SER A 371 23.05 3.16 9.37
N ASP A 372 22.89 2.93 8.06
CA ASP A 372 23.70 3.55 7.01
C ASP A 372 23.04 4.85 6.49
N ALA A 373 23.62 5.99 6.87
CA ALA A 373 23.17 7.30 6.41
C ALA A 373 23.34 7.52 4.90
N SER A 374 24.23 6.78 4.24
CA SER A 374 24.43 6.86 2.79
C SER A 374 23.27 6.22 2.01
N ARG A 375 22.45 5.40 2.67
CA ARG A 375 21.23 4.83 2.08
C ARG A 375 20.09 5.85 2.08
N TRP A 376 19.54 6.08 0.89
CA TRP A 376 18.43 7.01 0.65
C TRP A 376 18.74 8.46 1.08
N PRO A 377 19.84 9.05 0.60
CA PRO A 377 20.25 10.40 0.98
C PRO A 377 19.26 11.46 0.47
N ALA A 378 18.41 11.11 -0.50
CA ALA A 378 17.39 11.98 -1.07
C ALA A 378 15.96 11.62 -0.60
N MET A 379 15.82 10.88 0.51
CA MET A 379 14.51 10.48 1.04
C MET A 379 13.74 11.72 1.51
N ARG A 380 12.53 11.88 0.98
CA ARG A 380 11.63 12.99 1.32
C ARG A 380 10.40 12.56 2.08
N TYR A 381 10.01 11.30 1.95
CA TYR A 381 8.77 10.79 2.53
C TYR A 381 9.01 9.45 3.20
N LEU A 382 8.68 9.37 4.50
CA LEU A 382 8.69 8.15 5.30
C LEU A 382 7.27 7.87 5.83
N TYR A 383 6.80 6.65 5.65
CA TYR A 383 5.66 6.12 6.37
C TYR A 383 6.03 4.80 7.03
N LEU A 384 5.82 4.69 8.34
CA LEU A 384 5.91 3.45 9.10
C LEU A 384 4.56 3.20 9.77
N GLY A 385 4.01 2.01 9.54
CA GLY A 385 2.70 1.62 10.04
C GLY A 385 2.72 0.25 10.72
N CYS A 386 2.19 0.17 11.94
CA CYS A 386 2.05 -1.08 12.70
C CYS A 386 3.40 -1.80 12.91
N VAL A 387 4.45 -1.05 13.26
CA VAL A 387 5.79 -1.58 13.57
C VAL A 387 6.18 -1.25 15.01
N GLY A 388 7.02 -2.10 15.61
CA GLY A 388 7.68 -1.83 16.90
C GLY A 388 9.09 -1.28 16.68
N VAL A 389 9.47 -0.21 17.36
CA VAL A 389 10.79 0.44 17.25
C VAL A 389 11.28 0.95 18.60
N THR A 390 12.57 1.27 18.71
CA THR A 390 13.13 1.99 19.86
C THR A 390 13.56 3.41 19.48
N GLN A 391 13.65 4.30 20.47
CA GLN A 391 14.12 5.67 20.26
C GLN A 391 15.56 5.69 19.75
N ASP A 392 16.43 4.85 20.32
CA ASP A 392 17.86 4.78 20.01
C ASP A 392 18.14 4.37 18.56
N GLU A 393 17.18 3.73 17.89
CA GLU A 393 17.28 3.40 16.46
C GLU A 393 16.59 4.42 15.58
N LEU A 394 15.39 4.87 15.97
CA LEU A 394 14.58 5.77 15.15
C LEU A 394 15.17 7.18 15.10
N VAL A 395 15.72 7.70 16.20
CA VAL A 395 16.29 9.05 16.28
C VAL A 395 17.51 9.19 15.35
N PRO A 396 18.55 8.33 15.43
CA PRO A 396 19.67 8.41 14.50
C PRO A 396 19.25 8.24 13.04
N PHE A 397 18.29 7.35 12.76
CA PHE A 397 17.78 7.14 11.41
C PHE A 397 17.15 8.42 10.81
N LEU A 398 16.35 9.14 11.61
CA LEU A 398 15.73 10.40 11.21
C LEU A 398 16.76 11.53 11.10
N LEU A 399 17.66 11.67 12.08
CA LEU A 399 18.70 12.70 12.10
C LEU A 399 19.64 12.60 10.90
N ALA A 400 19.98 11.38 10.47
CA ALA A 400 20.78 11.13 9.28
C ALA A 400 20.15 11.68 7.98
N ARG A 401 18.83 11.86 7.96
CA ARG A 401 18.04 12.27 6.78
C ARG A 401 17.28 13.59 7.00
N ARG A 402 17.60 14.30 8.08
CA ARG A 402 16.89 15.51 8.53
C ARG A 402 16.84 16.62 7.47
N ARG A 403 17.88 16.72 6.64
CA ARG A 403 18.02 17.75 5.58
C ARG A 403 17.11 17.53 4.37
N THR A 404 16.56 16.33 4.18
CA THR A 404 15.74 16.01 3.00
C THR A 404 14.32 15.55 3.34
N LEU A 405 14.11 15.06 4.56
CA LEU A 405 12.82 14.61 5.04
C LEU A 405 11.82 15.78 5.08
N ALA A 406 10.77 15.66 4.26
CA ALA A 406 9.70 16.65 4.15
C ALA A 406 8.37 16.13 4.71
N PHE A 407 8.19 14.81 4.72
CA PHE A 407 6.94 14.16 5.08
C PHE A 407 7.22 12.94 5.96
N VAL A 408 6.66 12.92 7.17
CA VAL A 408 6.79 11.79 8.10
C VAL A 408 5.41 11.34 8.54
N GLU A 409 5.14 10.05 8.43
CA GLU A 409 3.90 9.47 8.89
C GLU A 409 4.15 8.23 9.77
N PHE A 410 3.63 8.26 10.99
CA PHE A 410 3.64 7.12 11.91
C PHE A 410 2.19 6.71 12.21
N ASP A 411 1.85 5.45 11.97
CA ASP A 411 0.49 4.94 12.09
C ASP A 411 0.49 3.64 12.91
N ARG A 412 0.06 3.67 14.15
CA ARG A 412 0.10 2.52 15.07
C ARG A 412 1.51 1.98 15.30
N VAL A 413 2.48 2.88 15.39
CA VAL A 413 3.86 2.52 15.75
C VAL A 413 3.97 2.39 17.26
N THR A 414 4.60 1.32 17.72
CA THR A 414 4.89 1.09 19.15
C THR A 414 6.34 1.46 19.44
N LEU A 415 6.55 2.38 20.36
CA LEU A 415 7.87 2.74 20.87
C LEU A 415 8.14 1.92 22.13
N HIS A 416 9.02 0.92 22.01
CA HIS A 416 9.32 0.00 23.11
C HIS A 416 10.23 0.60 24.16
N GLN A 417 11.17 1.46 23.74
CA GLN A 417 12.14 2.13 24.60
C GLN A 417 12.28 3.60 24.18
N GLY A 418 12.38 4.50 25.16
CA GLY A 418 12.45 5.94 24.97
C GLY A 418 11.10 6.64 24.97
N GLN A 419 11.06 7.87 24.43
CA GLN A 419 9.92 8.78 24.54
C GLN A 419 9.57 9.40 23.18
N TRP A 420 8.29 9.35 22.80
CA TRP A 420 7.84 9.94 21.53
C TRP A 420 8.10 11.44 21.42
N CYS A 421 8.11 12.18 22.53
CA CYS A 421 8.45 13.60 22.51
C CYS A 421 9.87 13.86 21.97
N VAL A 422 10.83 12.95 22.19
CA VAL A 422 12.19 13.07 21.61
C VAL A 422 12.14 12.86 20.09
N VAL A 423 11.42 11.83 19.63
CA VAL A 423 11.20 11.58 18.19
C VAL A 423 10.52 12.77 17.53
N GLY A 424 9.55 13.37 18.21
CA GLY A 424 8.86 14.57 17.77
C GLY A 424 9.76 15.79 17.65
N ALA A 425 10.60 16.03 18.66
CA ALA A 425 11.57 17.10 18.61
C ALA A 425 12.50 16.97 17.40
N VAL A 426 12.91 15.74 17.03
CA VAL A 426 13.69 15.51 15.80
C VAL A 426 12.90 15.89 14.55
N VAL A 427 11.66 15.40 14.41
CA VAL A 427 10.85 15.63 13.20
C VAL A 427 10.46 17.11 13.05
N LEU A 428 10.07 17.76 14.14
CA LEU A 428 9.50 19.11 14.13
C LEU A 428 10.57 20.20 14.22
N ASN A 429 11.67 19.96 14.94
CA ASN A 429 12.65 21.00 15.24
C ASN A 429 14.01 20.75 14.58
N ALA A 430 14.36 19.50 14.25
CA ALA A 430 15.67 19.17 13.66
C ALA A 430 15.62 18.93 12.13
N CYS A 431 14.43 18.81 11.52
CA CYS A 431 14.28 18.56 10.09
C CYS A 431 13.86 19.83 9.32
N PRO A 432 14.76 20.70 8.85
CA PRO A 432 14.38 22.02 8.30
C PRO A 432 13.46 21.96 7.06
N THR A 433 13.44 20.83 6.35
CA THR A 433 12.59 20.65 5.17
C THR A 433 11.20 20.09 5.47
N TRP A 434 10.86 19.83 6.74
CA TRP A 434 9.60 19.23 7.12
C TRP A 434 8.43 20.14 6.71
N ARG A 435 7.39 19.54 6.13
CA ARG A 435 6.16 20.24 5.71
C ARG A 435 4.94 19.67 6.40
N TRP A 436 4.97 18.37 6.65
CA TRP A 436 3.82 17.66 7.18
C TRP A 436 4.27 16.43 7.95
N ALA A 437 3.76 16.32 9.18
CA ALA A 437 3.92 15.15 10.02
C ALA A 437 2.53 14.63 10.40
N LYS A 438 2.31 13.32 10.28
CA LYS A 438 1.07 12.69 10.73
C LYS A 438 1.37 11.54 11.65
N MET A 439 0.77 11.58 12.83
CA MET A 439 0.91 10.54 13.82
C MET A 439 -0.49 10.06 14.23
N SER A 440 -0.69 8.74 14.25
CA SER A 440 -2.03 8.15 14.43
C SER A 440 -1.91 6.90 15.27
N GLY A 441 -2.56 6.86 16.43
CA GLY A 441 -2.58 5.69 17.31
C GLY A 441 -1.20 5.23 17.77
N LEU A 442 -0.28 6.17 18.07
CA LEU A 442 1.04 5.82 18.60
C LEU A 442 0.90 5.12 19.95
N ARG A 443 1.83 4.22 20.27
CA ARG A 443 1.91 3.56 21.58
C ARG A 443 3.30 3.73 22.17
N GLN A 444 3.38 3.87 23.48
CA GLN A 444 4.64 3.82 24.22
C GLN A 444 4.57 2.72 25.26
N VAL A 445 5.58 1.85 25.30
CA VAL A 445 5.65 0.76 26.30
C VAL A 445 6.28 1.27 27.59
N GLU A 446 7.36 2.04 27.48
CA GLU A 446 7.98 2.68 28.64
C GLU A 446 7.06 3.74 29.25
N ARG A 447 7.13 3.85 30.58
CA ARG A 447 6.38 4.88 31.31
C ARG A 447 6.72 6.26 30.76
N ARG A 448 5.67 6.98 30.38
CA ARG A 448 5.76 8.36 29.91
C ARG A 448 6.35 9.26 30.99
N ARG A 449 7.26 10.14 30.58
CA ARG A 449 7.81 11.22 31.40
C ARG A 449 7.22 12.55 30.91
N ASP A 450 6.84 13.40 31.85
CA ASP A 450 6.23 14.71 31.50
C ASP A 450 7.25 15.66 30.89
N VAL A 451 8.50 15.57 31.34
CA VAL A 451 9.63 16.36 30.86
C VAL A 451 10.79 15.42 30.56
N VAL A 452 11.38 15.57 29.38
CA VAL A 452 12.50 14.76 28.91
C VAL A 452 13.65 15.68 28.50
N ASP A 453 14.85 15.40 29.00
CA ASP A 453 16.07 16.02 28.50
C ASP A 453 16.36 15.43 27.11
N LEU A 454 16.53 16.29 26.11
CA LEU A 454 16.84 15.85 24.75
C LEU A 454 18.26 15.27 24.67
N PRO A 455 18.47 14.19 23.90
CA PRO A 455 19.81 13.70 23.57
C PRO A 455 20.66 14.81 22.94
N MET A 456 21.96 14.82 23.23
CA MET A 456 22.86 15.91 22.78
C MET A 456 22.85 16.03 21.26
N GLU A 457 22.84 14.92 20.51
CA GLU A 457 22.78 14.96 19.05
C GLU A 457 21.49 15.61 18.51
N VAL A 458 20.37 15.51 19.25
CA VAL A 458 19.12 16.20 18.89
C VAL A 458 19.25 17.69 19.19
N VAL A 459 19.84 18.04 20.34
CA VAL A 459 20.06 19.45 20.71
C VAL A 459 20.96 20.15 19.71
N GLU A 460 22.07 19.52 19.31
CA GLU A 460 22.99 20.05 18.30
C GLU A 460 22.30 20.20 16.95
N ALA A 461 21.53 19.20 16.50
CA ALA A 461 20.82 19.29 15.24
C ALA A 461 19.75 20.39 15.23
N ILE A 462 19.05 20.63 16.35
CA ILE A 462 18.12 21.76 16.45
C ILE A 462 18.87 23.09 16.45
N LYS A 463 19.98 23.20 17.19
CA LYS A 463 20.82 24.40 17.18
C LYS A 463 21.34 24.74 15.78
N GLU A 464 21.76 23.74 15.01
CA GLU A 464 22.17 23.95 13.61
C GLU A 464 21.06 24.58 12.77
N VAL A 465 19.82 24.09 12.91
CA VAL A 465 18.66 24.64 12.20
C VAL A 465 18.34 26.05 12.68
N GLU A 466 18.37 26.28 13.99
CA GLU A 466 18.16 27.59 14.59
C GLU A 466 19.23 28.58 14.13
N GLU A 467 20.51 28.23 14.09
CA GLU A 467 21.59 29.10 13.61
C GLU A 467 21.46 29.42 12.10
N GLU A 468 21.00 28.46 11.29
CA GLU A 468 20.69 28.69 9.87
C GLU A 468 19.49 29.66 9.69
N GLU A 469 18.51 29.63 10.59
CA GLU A 469 17.36 30.56 10.61
C GLU A 469 17.68 31.92 11.28
N GLU A 470 18.51 31.94 12.32
CA GLU A 470 18.90 33.10 13.15
C GLU A 470 19.88 34.05 12.46
N GLY A 471 20.36 33.72 11.25
CA GLY A 471 20.78 34.74 10.28
C GLY A 471 19.74 35.86 10.05
N ARG A 472 18.52 35.71 10.59
CA ARG A 472 17.45 36.70 10.67
C ARG A 472 17.16 37.30 12.06
N TRP A 473 17.40 36.63 13.19
CA TRP A 473 16.98 37.10 14.53
C TRP A 473 18.03 36.74 15.61
N SER A 474 18.44 37.73 16.42
CA SER A 474 19.47 37.59 17.46
C SER A 474 18.86 37.24 18.83
N GLY A 475 18.80 35.95 19.17
CA GLY A 475 18.39 35.46 20.49
C GLY A 475 19.56 35.12 21.42
N GLU A 476 19.36 35.24 22.74
CA GLU A 476 20.33 34.82 23.76
C GLU A 476 20.57 33.29 23.70
N LYS A 477 21.83 32.87 23.59
CA LYS A 477 22.23 31.47 23.67
C LYS A 477 21.88 30.89 25.05
N ARG A 478 20.85 30.06 25.12
CA ARG A 478 20.54 29.27 26.33
C ARG A 478 21.57 28.14 26.47
N GLU A 479 22.53 28.31 27.36
CA GLU A 479 23.45 27.25 27.78
C GLU A 479 22.73 26.31 28.77
N GLY A 480 22.50 25.05 28.36
CA GLY A 480 21.92 24.01 29.21
C GLY A 480 21.30 22.84 28.42
N PRO A 481 20.96 21.72 29.09
CA PRO A 481 20.20 20.64 28.47
C PRO A 481 18.84 21.17 28.03
N ARG A 482 18.52 21.00 26.73
CA ARG A 482 17.22 21.40 26.20
C ARG A 482 16.19 20.38 26.67
N ARG A 483 15.19 20.88 27.38
CA ARG A 483 14.07 20.09 27.88
C ARG A 483 12.88 20.27 26.98
N VAL A 484 12.20 19.17 26.71
CA VAL A 484 10.94 19.18 25.97
C VAL A 484 9.89 18.53 26.82
N ARG A 485 8.75 19.22 26.95
CA ARG A 485 7.58 18.63 27.59
C ARG A 485 6.82 17.80 26.58
N TRP A 486 6.13 16.76 27.06
CA TRP A 486 5.37 15.89 26.17
C TRP A 486 4.32 16.65 25.34
N ASP A 487 3.61 17.58 25.97
CA ASP A 487 2.56 18.41 25.37
C ASP A 487 3.10 19.35 24.28
N GLU A 488 4.36 19.75 24.35
CA GLU A 488 5.02 20.60 23.33
C GLU A 488 5.25 19.87 22.00
N CYS A 489 5.33 18.53 22.01
CA CYS A 489 5.51 17.74 20.79
C CYS A 489 4.20 17.18 20.20
N TYR A 490 3.05 17.59 20.74
CA TYR A 490 1.67 17.22 20.33
C TYR A 490 1.52 15.87 19.59
N PHE A 491 1.63 14.79 20.36
CA PHE A 491 1.20 13.44 19.95
C PHE A 491 0.02 13.03 20.82
N ALA A 492 -1.19 13.07 20.27
CA ALA A 492 -2.36 12.55 20.96
C ALA A 492 -2.29 11.01 20.92
N GLU A 493 -2.34 10.40 22.09
CA GLU A 493 -2.22 8.96 22.33
C GLU A 493 -3.57 8.24 22.15
N GLU A 494 -4.70 8.95 22.30
CA GLU A 494 -6.06 8.39 22.26
C GLU A 494 -6.80 8.75 20.96
N ASP A 495 -7.16 7.72 20.17
CA ASP A 495 -8.09 7.63 18.99
C ASP A 495 -8.14 8.77 17.95
N GLY A 496 -7.38 9.84 18.16
CA GLY A 496 -7.27 11.03 17.37
C GLY A 496 -5.99 10.95 16.55
N SER A 497 -6.13 11.07 15.23
CA SER A 497 -4.96 11.32 14.39
C SER A 497 -4.46 12.74 14.61
N SER A 498 -3.28 12.91 15.18
CA SER A 498 -2.57 14.19 15.20
C SER A 498 -1.94 14.43 13.84
N THR A 499 -2.35 15.51 13.18
CA THR A 499 -1.77 15.94 11.91
C THR A 499 -1.18 17.32 12.11
N LEU A 500 0.15 17.42 12.02
CA LEU A 500 0.90 18.66 12.19
C LEU A 500 1.39 19.16 10.84
N PHE A 501 1.27 20.46 10.60
CA PHE A 501 1.73 21.14 9.39
C PHE A 501 2.86 22.10 9.76
N GLY A 502 3.91 22.13 8.95
CA GLY A 502 5.05 23.02 9.14
C GLY A 502 4.91 24.26 8.27
N GLY A 503 4.81 25.42 8.91
CA GLY A 503 4.83 26.73 8.26
C GLY A 503 3.51 27.17 7.60
N VAL A 504 3.29 28.49 7.63
CA VAL A 504 2.18 29.21 6.99
C VAL A 504 2.33 29.12 5.48
N ASP A 505 1.44 28.41 4.80
CA ASP A 505 1.25 28.60 3.37
C ASP A 505 0.35 29.85 3.21
N PRO A 506 0.84 30.98 2.66
CA PRO A 506 0.05 32.20 2.53
C PRO A 506 -1.18 32.05 1.63
N GLU A 507 -1.31 30.94 0.89
CA GLU A 507 -2.47 30.62 0.05
C GLU A 507 -3.46 29.62 0.67
N THR A 508 -3.18 29.08 1.87
CA THR A 508 -4.16 28.26 2.60
C THR A 508 -4.53 28.87 3.94
N GLU A 509 -5.21 30.03 3.92
CA GLU A 509 -6.13 30.40 4.99
C GLU A 509 -7.38 29.49 4.94
N GLY A 510 -7.18 28.22 5.29
CA GLY A 510 -8.24 27.36 5.78
C GLY A 510 -8.32 27.48 7.31
N PRO A 511 -9.50 27.28 7.92
CA PRO A 511 -9.66 27.55 9.34
C PRO A 511 -8.93 26.49 10.17
N GLY A 512 -7.91 26.94 10.91
CA GLY A 512 -7.52 26.42 12.21
C GLY A 512 -6.95 25.01 12.26
N TYR A 513 -5.64 24.89 12.02
CA TYR A 513 -4.80 24.01 12.84
C TYR A 513 -3.69 24.89 13.40
N GLY A 514 -3.62 24.97 14.73
CA GLY A 514 -2.67 25.85 15.41
C GLY A 514 -1.25 25.58 14.94
N ASN A 515 -0.47 26.65 14.77
CA ASN A 515 0.97 26.54 14.70
C ASN A 515 1.44 25.71 15.90
N PRO A 516 2.39 24.77 15.72
CA PRO A 516 3.12 24.26 16.88
C PRO A 516 3.74 25.48 17.60
N VAL A 517 3.52 25.54 18.91
CA VAL A 517 4.00 26.62 19.79
C VAL A 517 5.52 26.60 19.88
#